data_AF-A0A853DPB5-F1
#
_entry.id   AF-A0A853DPB5-F1
#
_cell.length_a   1.000
_cell.length_b   1.000
_cell.length_c   1.000
_cell.angle_alpha   90.00
_cell.angle_beta   90.00
_cell.angle_gamma   90.00
#
_symmetry.space_group_name_H-M   'P 1'
#
loop_
_entity.id
_entity.type
_entity.pdbx_description
1 polymer ?
#
loop_
_entity_poly.entity_id
_entity_poly.type
_entity_poly.pdbx_seq_one_letter_code
_entity_poly.pdbx_strand_id
1 'polypeptide(L)'
;MSTFDERMNEMRGWSSARATVDLDVTVDRMPGVVRQAVASVPRLGVSELGPEAGTLFRKTTLAYRAGTIALTFAPQGSRTRVVAVTRSSMPLVGTDYGRGDKDITALFEAMRAAVAGPKPVPFPLPHSPSPAMQRIAIERSRVFGVIFVVVGTIGWALAIALLISGGEPVSAVLLVGTWAVFIGAGIAQLVRARRRLKVFEAKYGAGAGQRRVAGRGWTP
;
A
#
# COMPACT_ATOMS: atom_id res chain seq x y z
N MET A 1 -28.13 -8.42 30.43
CA MET A 1 -28.33 -8.76 29.01
C MET A 1 -28.37 -7.46 28.23
N SER A 2 -27.25 -7.04 27.63
CA SER A 2 -27.23 -5.87 26.73
C SER A 2 -27.97 -6.24 25.45
N THR A 3 -28.86 -5.40 24.97
CA THR A 3 -29.59 -5.68 23.72
C THR A 3 -28.62 -5.65 22.54
N PHE A 4 -28.94 -6.39 21.48
CA PHE A 4 -28.16 -6.41 20.24
C PHE A 4 -27.91 -4.99 19.69
N ASP A 5 -28.87 -4.09 19.87
CA ASP A 5 -28.77 -2.67 19.49
C ASP A 5 -27.76 -1.89 20.34
N GLU A 6 -27.59 -2.25 21.61
CA GLU A 6 -26.61 -1.65 22.51
C GLU A 6 -25.18 -2.06 22.15
N ARG A 7 -24.96 -3.33 21.78
CA ARG A 7 -23.69 -3.80 21.19
C ARG A 7 -23.41 -3.18 19.83
N MET A 8 -24.44 -2.94 19.01
CA MET A 8 -24.30 -2.20 17.76
C MET A 8 -23.95 -0.72 17.98
N ASN A 9 -24.45 -0.09 19.04
CA ASN A 9 -24.09 1.27 19.42
C ASN A 9 -22.70 1.36 20.06
N GLU A 10 -22.27 0.37 20.85
CA GLU A 10 -20.89 0.29 21.37
C GLU A 10 -19.86 0.07 20.25
N MET A 11 -20.21 -0.71 19.22
CA MET A 11 -19.37 -0.87 18.02
C MET A 11 -19.30 0.40 17.15
N ARG A 12 -20.19 1.39 17.33
CA ARG A 12 -20.04 2.73 16.72
C ARG A 12 -18.88 3.54 17.34
N GLY A 13 -18.33 3.12 18.47
CA GLY A 13 -17.12 3.69 19.06
C GLY A 13 -15.82 3.33 18.34
N TRP A 14 -15.85 2.40 17.38
CA TRP A 14 -14.68 2.09 16.55
C TRP A 14 -14.58 3.13 15.43
N SER A 15 -13.44 3.83 15.35
CA SER A 15 -13.25 5.00 14.50
C SER A 15 -13.49 4.68 13.02
N SER A 16 -14.73 4.87 12.58
CA SER A 16 -15.09 4.82 11.17
C SER A 16 -14.96 6.22 10.63
N ALA A 17 -13.93 6.44 9.83
CA ALA A 17 -13.82 7.67 9.04
C ALA A 17 -15.04 7.72 8.11
N ARG A 18 -15.88 8.74 8.28
CA ARG A 18 -17.03 9.02 7.44
C ARG A 18 -16.85 10.39 6.80
N ALA A 19 -16.97 10.46 5.49
CA ALA A 19 -17.02 11.73 4.77
C ALA A 19 -18.13 11.73 3.74
N THR A 20 -18.53 12.92 3.31
CA THR A 20 -19.58 13.12 2.31
C THR A 20 -19.13 14.16 1.29
N VAL A 21 -19.48 13.96 0.02
CA VAL A 21 -19.25 14.92 -1.06
C VAL A 21 -20.45 14.96 -1.98
N ASP A 22 -20.86 16.16 -2.38
CA ASP A 22 -21.89 16.35 -3.40
C ASP A 22 -21.21 16.60 -4.76
N LEU A 23 -21.65 15.90 -5.79
CA LEU A 23 -21.07 15.95 -7.14
C LEU A 23 -22.12 16.34 -8.19
N ASP A 24 -21.73 17.18 -9.14
CA ASP A 24 -22.56 17.62 -10.27
C ASP A 24 -22.67 16.53 -11.36
N VAL A 25 -23.18 15.36 -10.98
CA VAL A 25 -23.38 14.21 -11.85
C VAL A 25 -24.58 13.40 -11.39
N THR A 26 -25.32 12.79 -12.32
CA THR A 26 -26.46 11.92 -12.03
C THR A 26 -26.01 10.54 -11.54
N VAL A 27 -26.85 9.89 -10.73
CA VAL A 27 -26.49 8.64 -10.00
C VAL A 27 -26.11 7.49 -10.94
N ASP A 28 -26.73 7.41 -12.11
CA ASP A 28 -26.48 6.41 -13.16
C ASP A 28 -25.04 6.45 -13.71
N ARG A 29 -24.37 7.61 -13.63
CA ARG A 29 -22.98 7.78 -14.09
C ARG A 29 -21.95 7.53 -13.00
N MET A 30 -22.36 7.38 -11.74
CA MET A 30 -21.46 7.19 -10.60
C MET A 30 -20.53 5.99 -10.74
N PRO A 31 -20.96 4.82 -11.26
CA PRO A 31 -20.04 3.71 -11.45
C PRO A 31 -18.84 4.05 -12.36
N GLY A 32 -19.07 4.84 -13.41
CA GLY A 32 -18.02 5.31 -14.32
C GLY A 32 -17.05 6.27 -13.60
N VAL A 33 -17.60 7.25 -12.88
CA VAL A 33 -16.83 8.24 -12.10
C VAL A 33 -15.95 7.56 -11.06
N VAL A 34 -16.49 6.59 -10.30
CA VAL A 34 -15.73 5.86 -9.28
C VAL A 34 -14.61 5.02 -9.90
N ARG A 35 -14.86 4.32 -11.02
CA ARG A 35 -13.81 3.56 -11.71
C ARG A 35 -12.66 4.46 -12.18
N GLN A 36 -12.99 5.61 -12.77
CA GLN A 36 -12.00 6.59 -13.22
C GLN A 36 -11.22 7.18 -12.04
N ALA A 37 -11.91 7.55 -10.96
CA ALA A 37 -11.28 8.06 -9.74
C ALA A 37 -10.32 7.04 -9.12
N VAL A 38 -10.76 5.79 -8.96
CA VAL A 38 -9.95 4.70 -8.38
C VAL A 38 -8.73 4.40 -9.26
N ALA A 39 -8.82 4.51 -10.58
CA ALA A 39 -7.67 4.36 -11.48
C ALA A 39 -6.57 5.41 -11.22
N SER A 40 -6.96 6.61 -10.76
CA SER A 40 -6.01 7.69 -10.40
C SER A 40 -5.47 7.59 -8.96
N VAL A 41 -6.00 6.68 -8.12
CA VAL A 41 -5.57 6.48 -6.73
C VAL A 41 -5.00 5.06 -6.58
N PRO A 42 -3.67 4.86 -6.78
CA PRO A 42 -3.07 3.53 -6.91
C PRO A 42 -3.24 2.59 -5.72
N ARG A 43 -3.58 3.14 -4.55
CA ARG A 43 -3.78 2.40 -3.29
C ARG A 43 -5.19 1.85 -3.14
N LEU A 44 -6.12 2.21 -4.00
CA LEU A 44 -7.50 1.73 -3.96
C LEU A 44 -7.74 0.72 -5.09
N GLY A 45 -8.67 -0.19 -4.83
CA GLY A 45 -9.23 -1.11 -5.82
C GLY A 45 -10.74 -1.16 -5.66
N VAL A 46 -11.45 -1.42 -6.76
CA VAL A 46 -12.89 -1.66 -6.75
C VAL A 46 -13.13 -3.13 -6.44
N SER A 47 -13.93 -3.42 -5.41
CA SER A 47 -14.41 -4.79 -5.13
C SER A 47 -15.75 -5.00 -5.84
N GLU A 48 -16.72 -4.15 -5.53
CA GLU A 48 -18.08 -4.20 -6.05
C GLU A 48 -18.56 -2.79 -6.37
N LEU A 49 -19.38 -2.63 -7.40
CA LEU A 49 -19.89 -1.32 -7.80
C LEU A 49 -21.23 -1.48 -8.53
N GLY A 50 -22.29 -1.00 -7.90
CA GLY A 50 -23.65 -0.96 -8.43
C GLY A 50 -24.15 0.48 -8.61
N PRO A 51 -25.42 0.64 -9.02
CA PRO A 51 -26.01 1.95 -9.29
C PRO A 51 -26.17 2.83 -8.05
N GLU A 52 -26.44 2.26 -6.88
CA GLU A 52 -26.71 3.02 -5.64
C GLU A 52 -25.61 2.92 -4.58
N ALA A 53 -24.70 1.95 -4.73
CA ALA A 53 -23.65 1.70 -3.76
C ALA A 53 -22.44 1.02 -4.40
N GLY A 54 -21.31 1.04 -3.71
CA GLY A 54 -20.12 0.32 -4.09
C GLY A 54 -19.20 0.04 -2.91
N THR A 55 -18.30 -0.90 -3.08
CA THR A 55 -17.29 -1.27 -2.08
C THR A 55 -15.91 -1.22 -2.70
N LEU A 56 -15.02 -0.45 -2.09
CA LEU A 56 -13.61 -0.38 -2.44
C LEU A 56 -12.77 -1.11 -1.39
N PHE A 57 -11.58 -1.56 -1.79
CA PHE A 57 -10.58 -2.10 -0.87
C PHE A 57 -9.27 -1.33 -0.98
N ARG A 58 -8.52 -1.28 0.12
CA ARG A 58 -7.16 -0.74 0.13
C ARG A 58 -6.18 -1.81 -0.33
N LYS A 59 -5.43 -1.54 -1.40
CA LYS A 59 -4.27 -2.33 -1.85
C LYS A 59 -3.14 -2.12 -0.85
N THR A 60 -3.05 -2.97 0.16
CA THR A 60 -1.92 -3.02 1.09
C THR A 60 -1.14 -4.31 0.90
N THR A 61 0.15 -4.30 1.20
CA THR A 61 1.02 -5.48 1.11
C THR A 61 0.68 -6.57 2.13
N LEU A 62 -0.18 -6.27 3.11
CA LEU A 62 -0.65 -7.23 4.10
C LEU A 62 -2.13 -7.49 3.83
N ALA A 63 -2.46 -8.64 3.22
CA ALA A 63 -3.84 -9.04 2.93
C ALA A 63 -4.76 -8.94 4.15
N TYR A 64 -4.21 -9.21 5.34
CA TYR A 64 -4.89 -9.11 6.65
C TYR A 64 -5.22 -7.68 7.12
N ARG A 65 -4.80 -6.62 6.42
CA ARG A 65 -5.11 -5.21 6.75
C ARG A 65 -5.94 -4.50 5.68
N ALA A 66 -6.61 -5.24 4.80
CA ALA A 66 -7.49 -4.64 3.81
C ALA A 66 -8.71 -4.03 4.50
N GLY A 67 -8.64 -2.73 4.78
CA GLY A 67 -9.82 -1.93 5.11
C GLY A 67 -10.70 -1.80 3.86
N THR A 68 -12.01 -1.84 4.05
CA THR A 68 -12.99 -1.59 3.00
C THR A 68 -13.53 -0.17 3.11
N ILE A 69 -13.87 0.43 1.98
CA ILE A 69 -14.54 1.72 1.92
C ILE A 69 -15.88 1.48 1.26
N ALA A 70 -16.95 1.55 2.05
CA ALA A 70 -18.31 1.46 1.55
C ALA A 70 -18.73 2.85 1.01
N LEU A 71 -19.28 2.86 -0.19
CA LEU A 71 -19.81 4.03 -0.86
C LEU A 71 -21.33 3.90 -0.98
N THR A 72 -22.05 4.98 -0.71
CA THR A 72 -23.48 5.10 -0.98
C THR A 72 -23.72 6.33 -1.83
N PHE A 73 -24.55 6.19 -2.87
CA PHE A 73 -24.90 7.24 -3.81
C PHE A 73 -26.38 7.59 -3.62
N ALA A 74 -26.65 8.82 -3.17
CA ALA A 74 -28.00 9.32 -2.97
C ALA A 74 -28.31 10.45 -3.97
N PRO A 75 -29.37 10.35 -4.79
CA PRO A 75 -29.72 11.39 -5.74
C PRO A 75 -30.16 12.68 -5.03
N GLN A 76 -29.77 13.82 -5.57
CA GLN A 76 -30.11 15.17 -5.10
C GLN A 76 -30.46 16.08 -6.28
N GLY A 77 -31.61 15.84 -6.91
CA GLY A 77 -31.99 16.53 -8.14
C GLY A 77 -31.04 16.16 -9.28
N SER A 78 -30.31 17.13 -9.82
CA SER A 78 -29.28 16.93 -10.85
C SER A 78 -27.91 16.51 -10.30
N ARG A 79 -27.76 16.47 -8.96
CA ARG A 79 -26.52 16.12 -8.26
C ARG A 79 -26.62 14.74 -7.63
N THR A 80 -25.47 14.18 -7.26
CA THR A 80 -25.39 12.97 -6.45
C THR A 80 -24.57 13.22 -5.20
N ARG A 81 -25.13 12.90 -4.04
CA ARG A 81 -24.43 12.87 -2.76
C ARG A 81 -23.75 11.52 -2.59
N VAL A 82 -22.44 11.55 -2.40
CA VAL A 82 -21.63 10.35 -2.15
C VAL A 82 -21.22 10.33 -0.68
N VAL A 83 -21.60 9.28 0.02
CA VAL A 83 -21.15 9.02 1.40
C VAL A 83 -20.12 7.91 1.36
N ALA A 84 -18.93 8.16 1.92
CA ALA A 84 -17.89 7.15 2.08
C ALA A 84 -17.70 6.82 3.56
N VAL A 85 -17.72 5.53 3.88
CA VAL A 85 -17.47 5.02 5.24
C VAL A 85 -16.36 3.98 5.18
N THR A 86 -15.26 4.24 5.89
CA THR A 86 -14.23 3.23 6.10
C THR A 86 -14.70 2.22 7.12
N ARG A 87 -14.58 0.94 6.80
CA ARG A 87 -14.69 -0.17 7.76
C ARG A 87 -13.37 -0.92 7.84
N SER A 88 -12.88 -1.11 9.05
CA SER A 88 -11.78 -2.05 9.28
C SER A 88 -12.37 -3.47 9.32
N SER A 89 -11.77 -4.40 8.59
CA SER A 89 -12.16 -5.81 8.59
C SER A 89 -11.76 -6.54 9.89
N MET A 90 -10.88 -5.93 10.70
CA MET A 90 -10.49 -6.43 12.02
C MET A 90 -10.47 -5.31 13.05
N PRO A 91 -10.72 -5.61 14.34
CA PRO A 91 -10.39 -4.71 15.44
C PRO A 91 -8.87 -4.54 15.46
N LEU A 92 -8.39 -3.48 14.83
CA LEU A 92 -6.98 -3.12 14.89
C LEU A 92 -6.70 -2.62 16.30
N VAL A 93 -5.95 -3.40 17.08
CA VAL A 93 -5.27 -2.91 18.28
C VAL A 93 -4.13 -2.00 17.79
N GLY A 94 -4.49 -0.77 17.43
CA GLY A 94 -3.58 0.22 16.88
C GLY A 94 -4.33 1.37 16.23
N THR A 95 -3.87 2.59 16.49
CA THR A 95 -4.39 3.81 15.87
C THR A 95 -4.21 3.74 14.35
N ASP A 96 -5.31 3.81 13.59
CA ASP A 96 -5.24 4.21 12.18
C ASP A 96 -4.71 5.65 12.20
N TYR A 97 -3.46 5.86 11.80
CA TYR A 97 -2.75 7.15 11.86
C TYR A 97 -3.31 8.17 10.84
N GLY A 98 -4.63 8.39 10.84
CA GLY A 98 -5.37 9.20 9.88
C GLY A 98 -5.28 8.68 8.44
N ARG A 99 -4.95 7.39 8.24
CA ARG A 99 -4.77 6.86 6.87
C ARG A 99 -6.11 6.75 6.16
N GLY A 100 -7.16 6.36 6.87
CA GLY A 100 -8.50 6.32 6.32
C GLY A 100 -9.01 7.67 5.83
N ASP A 101 -8.78 8.73 6.60
CA ASP A 101 -9.17 10.09 6.20
C ASP A 101 -8.44 10.50 4.91
N LYS A 102 -7.12 10.28 4.84
CA LYS A 102 -6.31 10.59 3.64
C LYS A 102 -6.78 9.83 2.40
N ASP A 103 -7.12 8.55 2.55
CA ASP A 103 -7.58 7.73 1.43
C ASP A 103 -8.98 8.20 0.95
N ILE A 104 -9.88 8.59 1.86
CA ILE A 104 -11.20 9.16 1.50
C ILE A 104 -11.05 10.54 0.85
N THR A 105 -10.20 11.42 1.40
CA THR A 105 -9.93 12.74 0.80
C THR A 105 -9.39 12.60 -0.63
N ALA A 106 -8.38 11.73 -0.83
CA ALA A 106 -7.82 11.48 -2.14
C ALA A 106 -8.87 10.90 -3.12
N LEU A 107 -9.73 9.99 -2.65
CA LEU A 107 -10.83 9.46 -3.45
C LEU A 107 -11.81 10.56 -3.89
N PHE A 108 -12.24 11.43 -2.97
CA PHE A 108 -13.17 12.50 -3.29
C PHE A 108 -12.59 13.57 -4.21
N GLU A 109 -11.31 13.92 -4.05
CA GLU A 109 -10.60 14.78 -4.99
C GLU A 109 -10.56 14.15 -6.40
N ALA A 110 -10.24 12.86 -6.49
CA ALA A 110 -10.23 12.13 -7.75
C ALA A 110 -11.63 12.03 -8.39
N MET A 111 -12.69 11.87 -7.60
CA MET A 111 -14.07 11.86 -8.10
C MET A 111 -14.48 13.24 -8.63
N ARG A 112 -14.17 14.33 -7.92
CA ARG A 112 -14.40 15.69 -8.41
C ARG A 112 -13.66 15.94 -9.72
N ALA A 113 -12.40 15.50 -9.80
CA ALA A 113 -11.61 15.61 -11.03
C ALA A 113 -12.20 14.80 -12.19
N ALA A 114 -12.73 13.60 -11.93
CA ALA A 114 -13.39 12.79 -12.96
C ALA A 114 -14.71 13.43 -13.44
N VAL A 115 -15.50 14.03 -12.54
CA VAL A 115 -16.74 14.76 -12.88
C VAL A 115 -16.45 16.02 -13.70
N ALA A 116 -15.38 16.75 -13.38
CA ALA A 116 -14.94 17.91 -14.14
C ALA A 116 -14.47 17.58 -15.58
N GLY A 117 -14.45 16.30 -15.95
CA GLY A 117 -13.97 15.82 -17.23
C GLY A 117 -12.44 15.66 -17.25
N PRO A 118 -11.88 15.09 -18.33
CA PRO A 118 -10.44 14.95 -18.47
C PRO A 118 -9.79 16.34 -18.40
N LYS A 119 -9.15 16.64 -17.26
CA LYS A 119 -8.20 17.74 -17.18
C LYS A 119 -7.20 17.51 -18.31
N PRO A 120 -6.98 18.48 -19.24
CA PRO A 120 -6.04 18.30 -20.33
C PRO A 120 -4.74 17.80 -19.72
N VAL A 121 -4.39 16.55 -20.05
CA VAL A 121 -3.25 15.87 -19.43
C VAL A 121 -2.04 16.73 -19.80
N PRO A 122 -1.32 17.33 -18.83
CA PRO A 122 -0.13 18.10 -19.16
C PRO A 122 0.93 17.11 -19.63
N PHE A 123 0.95 16.86 -20.95
CA PHE A 123 1.71 15.83 -21.64
C PHE A 123 1.50 14.40 -21.10
N PRO A 124 1.49 13.38 -21.97
CA PRO A 124 1.62 12.00 -21.49
C PRO A 124 2.90 11.90 -20.67
N LEU A 125 2.78 11.73 -19.35
CA LEU A 125 3.92 11.34 -18.54
C LEU A 125 4.48 10.06 -19.18
N PRO A 126 5.78 9.99 -19.50
CA PRO A 126 6.36 8.80 -20.09
C PRO A 126 5.99 7.60 -19.20
N HIS A 127 5.31 6.61 -19.77
CA HIS A 127 4.84 5.41 -19.05
C HIS A 127 6.00 4.54 -18.51
N SER A 128 7.24 4.96 -18.71
CA SER A 128 8.40 4.38 -18.05
C SER A 128 8.69 5.16 -16.76
N PRO A 129 8.79 4.49 -15.59
CA PRO A 129 9.18 5.15 -14.36
C PRO A 129 10.49 5.91 -14.60
N SER A 130 10.61 7.13 -14.06
CA SER A 130 11.83 7.91 -14.22
C SER A 130 13.07 7.07 -13.82
N PRO A 131 14.24 7.26 -14.47
CA PRO A 131 15.44 6.50 -14.13
C PRO A 131 15.79 6.55 -12.63
N ALA A 132 15.51 7.68 -11.97
CA ALA A 132 15.65 7.83 -10.53
C ALA A 132 14.71 6.89 -9.74
N MET A 133 13.44 6.79 -10.13
CA MET A 133 12.49 5.86 -9.49
C MET A 133 12.88 4.39 -9.72
N GLN A 134 13.32 4.03 -10.93
CA GLN A 134 13.78 2.66 -11.22
C GLN A 134 14.97 2.28 -10.34
N ARG A 135 15.94 3.19 -10.17
CA ARG A 135 17.09 2.98 -9.28
C ARG A 135 16.68 2.82 -7.83
N ILE A 136 15.79 3.67 -7.30
CA ILE A 136 15.28 3.54 -5.92
C ILE A 136 14.61 2.17 -5.72
N ALA A 137 13.85 1.69 -6.70
CA ALA A 137 13.24 0.36 -6.61
C ALA A 137 14.28 -0.77 -6.54
N ILE A 138 15.36 -0.69 -7.33
CA ILE A 138 16.48 -1.65 -7.27
C ILE A 138 17.20 -1.55 -5.91
N GLU A 139 17.48 -0.35 -5.42
CA GLU A 139 18.14 -0.14 -4.12
C GLU A 139 17.32 -0.69 -2.96
N ARG A 140 15.99 -0.50 -2.96
CA ARG A 140 15.10 -1.13 -1.96
C ARG A 140 15.22 -2.65 -1.97
N SER A 141 15.23 -3.27 -3.16
CA SER A 141 15.38 -4.73 -3.27
C SER A 141 16.73 -5.23 -2.74
N ARG A 142 17.80 -4.43 -2.89
CA ARG A 142 19.12 -4.71 -2.31
C ARG A 142 19.08 -4.60 -0.79
N VAL A 143 18.47 -3.54 -0.24
CA VAL A 143 18.34 -3.36 1.21
C VAL A 143 17.57 -4.52 1.84
N PHE A 144 16.46 -4.95 1.24
CA PHE A 144 15.76 -6.15 1.69
C PHE A 144 16.67 -7.38 1.68
N GLY A 145 17.40 -7.63 0.59
CA GLY A 145 18.34 -8.74 0.53
C GLY A 145 19.40 -8.71 1.65
N VAL A 146 19.94 -7.53 1.99
CA VAL A 146 20.88 -7.37 3.12
C VAL A 146 20.21 -7.71 4.45
N ILE A 147 19.01 -7.19 4.69
CA ILE A 147 18.26 -7.45 5.92
C ILE A 147 18.01 -8.95 6.09
N PHE A 148 17.56 -9.65 5.03
CA PHE A 148 17.34 -11.09 5.07
C PHE A 148 18.61 -11.88 5.41
N VAL A 149 19.76 -11.49 4.85
CA VAL A 149 21.04 -12.13 5.18
C VAL A 149 21.43 -11.87 6.63
N VAL A 150 21.40 -10.61 7.09
CA VAL A 150 21.81 -10.26 8.47
C VAL A 150 20.92 -10.94 9.51
N VAL A 151 19.59 -10.79 9.38
CA VAL A 151 18.63 -11.42 10.30
C VAL A 151 18.73 -12.94 10.20
N GLY A 152 18.87 -13.48 8.99
CA GLY A 152 19.04 -14.91 8.76
C GLY A 152 20.28 -15.47 9.46
N THR A 153 21.42 -14.79 9.36
CA THR A 153 22.67 -15.21 10.01
C THR A 153 22.57 -15.15 11.53
N ILE A 154 21.95 -14.11 12.10
CA ILE A 154 21.71 -14.02 13.55
C ILE A 154 20.81 -15.18 14.01
N GLY A 155 19.69 -15.40 13.33
CA GLY A 155 18.75 -16.47 13.64
C GLY A 155 19.39 -17.87 13.53
N TRP A 156 20.23 -18.07 12.51
CA TRP A 156 20.97 -19.31 12.32
C TRP A 156 21.97 -19.58 13.44
N ALA A 157 22.73 -18.57 13.87
CA ALA A 157 23.66 -18.68 14.99
C ALA A 157 22.94 -19.03 16.31
N LEU A 158 21.79 -18.39 16.57
CA LEU A 158 20.96 -18.70 17.74
C LEU A 158 20.39 -20.13 17.69
N ALA A 159 19.96 -20.58 16.51
CA ALA A 159 19.45 -21.93 16.33
C ALA A 159 20.53 -23.00 16.56
N ILE A 160 21.77 -22.74 16.13
CA ILE A 160 22.92 -23.59 16.43
C ILE A 160 23.23 -23.60 17.93
N ALA A 161 23.22 -22.43 18.59
CA ALA A 161 23.45 -22.35 20.03
C ALA A 161 22.42 -23.16 20.82
N LEU A 162 21.15 -23.12 20.41
CA LEU A 162 20.06 -23.91 21.02
C LEU A 162 20.25 -25.42 20.81
N LEU A 163 20.76 -25.83 19.64
CA LEU A 163 21.09 -27.22 19.37
C LEU A 163 22.21 -27.71 20.29
N ILE A 164 23.23 -26.88 20.52
CA ILE A 164 24.37 -27.20 21.41
C ILE A 164 23.93 -27.24 22.88
N SER A 165 22.98 -26.40 23.30
CA SER A 165 22.49 -26.36 24.68
C SER A 165 21.60 -27.54 25.09
N GLY A 166 21.41 -28.54 24.20
CA GLY A 166 20.60 -29.73 24.49
C GLY A 166 19.10 -29.50 24.33
N GLY A 167 18.68 -28.55 23.49
CA GLY A 167 17.28 -28.40 23.12
C GLY A 167 16.72 -29.61 22.35
N GLU A 168 15.39 -29.62 22.13
CA GLU A 168 14.73 -30.67 21.37
C GLU A 168 15.27 -30.70 19.92
N PRO A 169 15.87 -31.81 19.47
CA PRO A 169 16.74 -31.81 18.29
C PRO A 169 15.96 -31.60 16.99
N VAL A 170 14.71 -32.05 16.90
CA VAL A 170 13.90 -31.93 15.68
C VAL A 170 13.54 -30.47 15.43
N SER A 171 13.02 -29.75 16.44
CA SER A 171 12.74 -28.32 16.31
C SER A 171 13.99 -27.50 16.02
N ALA A 172 15.12 -27.83 16.65
CA ALA A 172 16.40 -27.15 16.40
C ALA A 172 16.89 -27.34 14.96
N VAL A 173 16.83 -28.55 14.40
CA VAL A 173 17.19 -28.83 13.00
C VAL A 173 16.25 -28.10 12.03
N LEU A 174 14.94 -28.11 12.29
CA LEU A 174 13.96 -27.37 11.48
C LEU A 174 14.21 -25.86 11.53
N LEU A 175 14.59 -25.33 12.69
CA LEU A 175 14.90 -23.91 12.87
C LEU A 175 16.17 -23.53 12.10
N VAL A 176 17.24 -24.33 12.21
CA VAL A 176 18.48 -24.17 11.46
C VAL A 176 18.20 -24.19 9.94
N GLY A 177 17.42 -25.16 9.47
CA GLY A 177 17.03 -25.27 8.06
C GLY A 177 16.23 -24.06 7.58
N THR A 178 15.28 -23.58 8.39
CA THR A 178 14.48 -22.38 8.08
C THR A 178 15.37 -21.16 7.91
N TRP A 179 16.29 -20.91 8.85
CA TRP A 179 17.20 -19.77 8.74
C TRP A 179 18.15 -19.88 7.55
N ALA A 180 18.64 -21.08 7.23
CA ALA A 180 19.44 -21.31 6.02
C ALA A 180 18.68 -20.92 4.73
N VAL A 181 17.38 -21.23 4.64
CA VAL A 181 16.53 -20.81 3.52
C VAL A 181 16.41 -19.28 3.44
N PHE A 182 16.22 -18.60 4.57
CA PHE A 182 16.16 -17.12 4.61
C PHE A 182 17.46 -16.48 4.13
N ILE A 183 18.63 -17.01 4.56
CA ILE A 183 19.95 -16.55 4.09
C ILE A 183 20.07 -16.77 2.58
N GLY A 184 19.76 -17.97 2.09
CA GLY A 184 19.81 -18.30 0.67
C GLY A 184 18.92 -17.39 -0.19
N ALA A 185 17.69 -17.12 0.26
CA ALA A 185 16.76 -16.19 -0.39
C ALA A 185 17.31 -14.76 -0.42
N GLY A 186 17.91 -14.28 0.68
CA GLY A 186 18.56 -12.98 0.76
C GLY A 186 19.73 -12.84 -0.21
N ILE A 187 20.62 -13.85 -0.29
CA ILE A 187 21.73 -13.89 -1.24
C ILE A 187 21.21 -13.86 -2.68
N ALA A 188 20.22 -14.70 -3.02
CA ALA A 188 19.64 -14.72 -4.35
C ALA A 188 19.03 -13.36 -4.74
N GLN A 189 18.37 -12.69 -3.79
CA GLN A 189 17.82 -11.34 -4.00
C GLN A 189 18.92 -10.30 -4.22
N LEU A 190 20.03 -10.36 -3.47
CA LEU A 190 21.21 -9.50 -3.68
C LEU A 190 21.85 -9.69 -5.04
N VAL A 191 22.00 -10.94 -5.50
CA VAL A 191 22.53 -11.26 -6.83
C VAL A 191 21.62 -10.71 -7.92
N ARG A 192 20.29 -10.91 -7.79
CA ARG A 192 19.30 -10.36 -8.73
C ARG A 192 19.34 -8.83 -8.76
N ALA A 193 19.43 -8.17 -7.61
CA ALA A 193 19.53 -6.71 -7.51
C ALA A 193 20.82 -6.18 -8.18
N ARG A 194 21.96 -6.84 -7.96
CA ARG A 194 23.23 -6.50 -8.64
C ARG A 194 23.14 -6.66 -10.16
N ARG A 195 22.54 -7.73 -10.66
CA ARG A 195 22.32 -7.94 -12.11
C ARG A 195 21.43 -6.85 -12.71
N ARG A 196 20.32 -6.51 -12.03
CA ARG A 196 19.41 -5.43 -12.45
C ARG A 196 20.11 -4.07 -12.48
N LEU A 197 20.95 -3.78 -11.50
CA LEU A 197 21.73 -2.54 -11.45
C LEU A 197 22.71 -2.46 -12.63
N LYS A 198 23.44 -3.54 -12.93
CA LYS A 198 24.35 -3.58 -14.10
C LYS A 198 23.62 -3.33 -15.43
N VAL A 199 22.45 -3.96 -15.63
CA VAL A 199 21.62 -3.75 -16.84
C VAL A 199 21.12 -2.30 -16.91
N PHE A 200 20.72 -1.73 -15.76
CA PHE A 200 20.30 -0.35 -15.68
C PHE A 200 21.44 0.63 -16.01
N GLU A 201 22.63 0.43 -15.44
CA GLU A 201 23.82 1.25 -15.70
C GLU A 201 24.30 1.12 -17.16
N ALA A 202 24.20 -0.08 -17.75
CA ALA A 202 24.48 -0.27 -19.18
C ALA A 202 23.53 0.53 -20.08
N LYS A 203 22.27 0.75 -19.66
CA LYS A 203 21.26 1.47 -20.45
C LYS A 203 21.29 2.98 -20.26
N TYR A 204 21.53 3.46 -19.03
CA TYR A 204 21.38 4.88 -18.69
C TYR A 204 22.72 5.58 -18.35
N GLY A 205 23.82 4.84 -18.32
CA GLY A 205 25.14 5.32 -17.92
C GLY A 205 25.48 5.02 -16.46
N ALA A 206 26.77 4.96 -16.17
CA ALA A 206 27.28 4.73 -14.81
C ALA A 206 26.81 5.87 -13.88
N GLY A 207 26.23 5.50 -12.74
CA GLY A 207 25.72 6.49 -11.78
C GLY A 207 24.37 7.14 -12.17
N ALA A 208 23.71 6.72 -13.25
CA ALA A 208 22.40 7.26 -13.62
C ALA A 208 21.40 7.18 -12.45
N GLY A 209 20.64 8.25 -12.21
CA GLY A 209 19.66 8.31 -11.11
C GLY A 209 20.25 8.47 -9.71
N GLN A 210 21.58 8.56 -9.52
CA GLN A 210 22.12 9.10 -8.27
C GLN A 210 21.67 10.55 -8.17
N ARG A 211 20.92 10.88 -7.11
CA ARG A 211 20.89 12.27 -6.64
C ARG A 211 22.32 12.56 -6.22
N ARG A 212 23.09 13.28 -7.06
CA ARG A 212 24.28 13.96 -6.57
C ARG A 212 23.78 14.76 -5.39
N VAL A 213 24.18 14.37 -4.18
CA VAL A 213 24.00 15.21 -3.00
C VAL A 213 24.79 16.44 -3.38
N ALA A 214 24.09 17.49 -3.86
CA ALA A 214 24.72 18.76 -4.17
C ALA A 214 25.53 19.08 -2.94
N GLY A 215 26.86 19.12 -3.12
CA GLY A 215 27.79 19.27 -2.01
C GLY A 215 27.26 20.39 -1.15
N ARG A 216 27.03 20.10 0.13
CA ARG A 216 26.65 21.08 1.13
C ARG A 216 27.87 21.98 1.33
N GLY A 217 28.15 22.82 0.34
CA GLY A 217 29.03 23.98 0.45
C GLY A 217 28.31 24.97 1.34
N TRP A 218 28.30 24.69 2.63
CA TRP A 218 28.01 25.64 3.68
C TRP A 218 29.37 26.02 4.25
N THR A 219 29.98 27.01 3.61
CA THR A 219 31.06 27.79 4.23
C THR A 219 30.39 28.90 5.03
N PRO A 220 30.68 29.04 6.34
CA PRO A 220 30.17 30.13 7.15
C PRO A 220 30.64 31.51 6.64
#